data_AF-D7CCL0-F1
#
_entry.id   AF-D7CCL0-F1
#
_cell.length_a   1.000
_cell.length_b   1.000
_cell.length_c   1.000
_cell.angle_alpha   90.00
_cell.angle_beta   90.00
_cell.angle_gamma   90.00
#
_symmetry.space_group_name_H-M   'P 1'
#
loop_
_entity.id
_entity.type
_entity.pdbx_description
1 polymer ?
#
loop_
_entity_poly.entity_id
_entity_poly.type
_entity_poly.pdbx_seq_one_letter_code
_entity_poly.pdbx_strand_id
1 'polypeptide(L)'
;MNLTDLHRRLLADVLTVGGPYPLVLTGGYAVQAHGLVDRLSQDLDVATENPERMENIAATVRTGLVLSLEDVVGTKVRALADRGLARDLIDVRAAADRWSHAELETLGRRHARDTFDLDDLQARLTSIDWIDDAEFAAYGLDEESTAELRRWAQSWADDITERLHELEVDDDI
;
A
#
# COMPACT_ATOMS: atom_id res chain seq x y z
N MET A 1 -14.00 19.22 -23.36
CA MET A 1 -14.38 18.53 -22.11
C MET A 1 -13.46 19.00 -21.02
N ASN A 2 -14.01 19.52 -19.92
CA ASN A 2 -13.26 20.11 -18.82
C ASN A 2 -12.98 19.06 -17.73
N LEU A 3 -12.17 18.07 -18.07
CA LEU A 3 -11.69 17.05 -17.13
C LEU A 3 -10.64 17.65 -16.19
N THR A 4 -10.87 17.52 -14.88
CA THR A 4 -9.81 17.76 -13.88
C THR A 4 -8.69 16.74 -14.07
N ASP A 5 -7.47 17.04 -13.59
CA ASP A 5 -6.35 16.10 -13.70
C ASP A 5 -6.61 14.79 -12.93
N LEU A 6 -7.31 14.87 -11.79
CA LEU A 6 -7.77 13.70 -11.04
C LEU A 6 -8.71 12.83 -11.89
N HIS A 7 -9.77 13.41 -12.47
CA HIS A 7 -10.72 12.65 -13.28
C HIS A 7 -10.10 12.13 -14.58
N ARG A 8 -9.11 12.83 -15.16
CA ARG A 8 -8.37 12.34 -16.32
C ARG A 8 -7.57 11.07 -15.98
N ARG A 9 -6.85 11.07 -14.87
CA ARG A 9 -6.08 9.90 -14.41
C ARG A 9 -6.99 8.74 -14.05
N LEU A 10 -8.03 9.01 -13.25
CA LEU A 10 -9.00 7.99 -12.86
C LEU A 10 -9.70 7.36 -14.06
N LEU A 11 -10.06 8.15 -15.08
CA LEU A 11 -10.64 7.61 -16.31
C LEU A 11 -9.67 6.66 -17.03
N ALA A 12 -8.39 7.00 -17.14
CA ALA A 12 -7.39 6.11 -17.73
C ALA A 12 -7.27 4.78 -16.96
N ASP A 13 -7.26 4.85 -15.63
CA ASP A 13 -7.17 3.67 -14.76
C ASP A 13 -8.43 2.80 -14.87
N VAL A 14 -9.63 3.42 -14.83
CA VAL A 14 -10.92 2.73 -14.98
C VAL A 14 -11.02 2.01 -16.31
N LEU A 15 -10.60 2.64 -17.41
CA LEU A 15 -10.62 2.01 -18.74
C LEU A 15 -9.58 0.89 -18.86
N THR A 16 -8.43 1.02 -18.19
CA THR A 16 -7.39 -0.02 -18.18
C THR A 16 -7.84 -1.26 -17.40
N VAL A 17 -8.25 -1.07 -16.14
CA VAL A 17 -8.74 -2.15 -15.27
C VAL A 17 -10.01 -2.77 -15.84
N GLY A 18 -10.91 -1.92 -16.32
CA GLY A 18 -12.18 -2.33 -16.90
C GLY A 18 -12.06 -2.94 -18.29
N GLY A 19 -10.87 -3.04 -18.90
CA GLY A 19 -10.67 -3.48 -20.29
C GLY A 19 -11.44 -4.73 -20.76
N PRO A 20 -11.66 -5.77 -19.92
CA PRO A 20 -12.52 -6.91 -20.27
C PRO A 20 -13.99 -6.54 -20.53
N TYR A 21 -14.44 -5.40 -20.02
CA TYR A 21 -15.75 -4.82 -20.22
C TYR A 21 -15.59 -3.58 -21.10
N PRO A 22 -16.22 -3.50 -22.29
CA PRO A 22 -16.13 -2.32 -23.16
C PRO A 22 -16.86 -1.14 -22.49
N LEU A 23 -16.19 -0.48 -21.55
CA LEU A 23 -16.67 0.67 -20.81
C LEU A 23 -16.56 1.92 -21.67
N VAL A 24 -17.63 2.71 -21.71
CA VAL A 24 -17.69 3.99 -22.41
C VAL A 24 -18.05 5.10 -21.42
N LEU A 25 -17.45 6.28 -21.60
CA LEU A 25 -17.75 7.45 -20.78
C LEU A 25 -19.21 7.88 -20.97
N THR A 26 -19.91 8.12 -19.86
CA THR A 26 -21.30 8.60 -19.86
C THR A 26 -21.47 9.80 -18.92
N GLY A 27 -22.71 10.16 -18.60
CA GLY A 27 -23.02 11.19 -17.61
C GLY A 27 -22.55 12.59 -17.99
N GLY A 28 -22.16 13.38 -16.98
CA GLY A 28 -21.82 14.80 -17.16
C GLY A 28 -20.69 15.03 -18.17
N TYR A 29 -19.69 14.15 -18.18
CA TYR A 29 -18.57 14.25 -19.11
C TYR A 29 -18.93 13.88 -20.55
N ALA A 30 -19.85 12.93 -20.77
CA ALA A 30 -20.37 12.68 -22.12
C ALA A 30 -21.18 13.89 -22.64
N VAL A 31 -22.01 14.51 -21.79
CA VAL A 31 -22.75 15.73 -22.13
C VAL A 31 -21.80 16.88 -22.52
N GLN A 32 -20.69 17.05 -21.79
CA GLN A 32 -19.63 18.00 -22.16
C GLN A 32 -18.90 17.62 -23.45
N ALA A 33 -18.67 16.33 -23.71
CA ALA A 33 -18.01 15.85 -24.94
C ALA A 33 -18.80 16.29 -26.19
N HIS A 34 -20.12 16.38 -26.06
CA HIS A 34 -21.04 16.87 -27.09
C HIS A 34 -21.31 18.38 -27.03
N GLY A 35 -20.59 19.14 -26.22
CA GLY A 35 -20.67 20.61 -26.18
C GLY A 35 -21.99 21.16 -25.62
N LEU A 36 -22.78 20.34 -24.91
CA LEU A 36 -24.09 20.75 -24.42
C LEU A 36 -24.01 21.58 -23.13
N VAL A 37 -22.94 21.41 -22.34
CA VAL A 37 -22.69 22.16 -21.10
C VAL A 37 -21.19 22.43 -20.94
N ASP A 38 -20.86 23.47 -20.17
CA ASP A 38 -19.47 23.88 -19.86
C ASP A 38 -19.17 23.89 -18.34
N ARG A 39 -20.06 23.33 -17.52
CA ARG A 39 -19.86 23.18 -16.06
C ARG A 39 -18.95 21.99 -15.76
N LEU A 40 -18.23 22.01 -14.63
CA LEU A 40 -17.50 20.84 -14.12
C LEU A 40 -18.45 19.67 -13.75
N SER A 41 -17.95 18.43 -13.85
CA SER A 41 -18.60 17.24 -13.25
C SER A 41 -17.93 16.89 -11.94
N GLN A 42 -18.72 16.42 -10.97
CA GLN A 42 -18.24 16.00 -9.64
C GLN A 42 -17.90 14.51 -9.59
N ASP A 43 -18.22 13.79 -10.65
CA ASP A 43 -18.20 12.35 -10.80
C ASP A 43 -17.59 11.93 -12.14
N LEU A 44 -17.33 10.62 -12.25
CA LEU A 44 -16.91 9.96 -13.45
C LEU A 44 -17.83 8.75 -13.67
N ASP A 45 -18.64 8.81 -14.73
CA ASP A 45 -19.58 7.73 -15.06
C ASP A 45 -19.11 6.94 -16.27
N VAL A 46 -19.28 5.63 -16.21
CA VAL A 46 -19.09 4.72 -17.35
C VAL A 46 -20.31 3.83 -17.53
N ALA A 47 -20.56 3.43 -18.78
CA ALA A 47 -21.60 2.48 -19.15
C ALA A 47 -21.00 1.39 -20.04
N THR A 48 -21.69 0.27 -20.19
CA THR A 48 -21.28 -0.82 -21.09
C THR A 48 -22.49 -1.61 -21.57
N GLU A 49 -22.39 -2.19 -22.76
CA GLU A 49 -23.35 -3.15 -23.30
C GLU A 49 -22.98 -4.60 -22.96
N ASN A 50 -21.92 -4.82 -22.17
CA ASN A 50 -21.53 -6.16 -21.75
C ASN A 50 -22.68 -6.84 -20.97
N PRO A 51 -23.03 -8.11 -21.29
CA PRO A 51 -24.12 -8.82 -20.62
C PRO A 51 -23.79 -9.25 -19.17
N GLU A 52 -22.54 -9.13 -18.73
CA GLU A 52 -22.13 -9.39 -17.35
C GLU A 52 -22.89 -8.49 -16.37
N ARG A 53 -23.16 -8.99 -15.16
CA ARG A 53 -23.88 -8.23 -14.15
C ARG A 53 -23.06 -7.02 -13.71
N MET A 54 -23.71 -5.86 -13.60
CA MET A 54 -23.05 -4.61 -13.20
C MET A 54 -22.32 -4.72 -11.85
N GLU A 55 -22.83 -5.53 -10.92
CA GLU A 55 -22.16 -5.77 -9.64
C GLU A 55 -20.79 -6.46 -9.80
N ASN A 56 -20.69 -7.41 -10.73
CA ASN A 56 -19.45 -8.13 -11.01
C ASN A 56 -18.44 -7.21 -11.72
N ILE A 57 -18.90 -6.43 -12.70
CA ILE A 57 -18.08 -5.43 -13.39
C ILE A 57 -17.54 -4.41 -12.38
N ALA A 58 -18.40 -3.86 -11.53
CA ALA A 58 -18.01 -2.91 -10.50
C ALA A 58 -17.06 -3.51 -9.47
N ALA A 59 -17.22 -4.78 -9.10
CA ALA A 59 -16.30 -5.48 -8.20
C ALA A 59 -14.90 -5.63 -8.84
N THR A 60 -14.82 -6.01 -10.11
CA THR A 60 -13.55 -6.12 -10.86
C THR A 60 -12.86 -4.76 -10.94
N VAL A 61 -13.58 -3.72 -11.37
CA VAL A 61 -13.02 -2.35 -11.47
C VAL A 61 -12.56 -1.86 -10.10
N ARG A 62 -13.38 -2.02 -9.06
CA ARG A 62 -13.01 -1.61 -7.69
C ARG A 62 -11.77 -2.33 -7.19
N THR A 63 -11.66 -3.62 -7.44
CA THR A 63 -10.53 -4.44 -6.96
C THR A 63 -9.25 -4.08 -7.72
N GLY A 64 -9.32 -3.93 -9.05
CA GLY A 64 -8.13 -3.58 -9.84
C GLY A 64 -7.66 -2.14 -9.69
N LEU A 65 -8.49 -1.25 -9.13
CA LEU A 65 -8.09 0.11 -8.74
C LEU A 65 -7.39 0.16 -7.36
N VAL A 66 -7.29 -0.96 -6.66
CA VAL A 66 -6.54 -1.09 -5.41
C VAL A 66 -5.30 -1.95 -5.69
N LEU A 67 -4.17 -1.59 -5.07
CA LEU A 67 -2.97 -2.43 -5.11
C LEU A 67 -3.30 -3.86 -4.63
N SER A 68 -2.62 -4.86 -5.18
CA SER A 68 -2.72 -6.21 -4.63
C SER A 68 -2.31 -6.19 -3.16
N LEU A 69 -2.80 -7.15 -2.37
CA LEU A 69 -2.47 -7.19 -0.94
C LEU A 69 -0.96 -7.28 -0.72
N GLU A 70 -0.26 -8.09 -1.51
CA GLU A 70 1.21 -8.19 -1.47
C GLU A 70 1.87 -6.85 -1.74
N ASP A 71 1.39 -6.10 -2.74
CA ASP A 71 1.94 -4.78 -3.07
C ASP A 71 1.68 -3.75 -1.96
N VAL A 72 0.49 -3.75 -1.36
CA VAL A 72 0.18 -2.89 -0.22
C VAL A 72 1.16 -3.18 0.92
N VAL A 73 1.31 -4.45 1.31
CA VAL A 73 2.23 -4.85 2.38
C VAL A 73 3.66 -4.46 2.04
N GLY A 74 4.13 -4.75 0.83
CA GLY A 74 5.48 -4.38 0.39
C GLY A 74 5.73 -2.88 0.43
N THR A 75 4.77 -2.06 -0.01
CA THR A 75 4.91 -0.59 0.10
C THR A 75 4.98 -0.10 1.54
N LYS A 76 4.34 -0.80 2.48
CA LYS A 76 4.38 -0.49 3.92
C LYS A 76 5.66 -0.94 4.58
N VAL A 77 6.17 -2.14 4.27
CA VAL A 77 7.48 -2.60 4.75
C VAL A 77 8.58 -1.68 4.24
N ARG A 78 8.54 -1.28 2.96
CA ARG A 78 9.46 -0.27 2.42
C ARG A 78 9.37 1.06 3.16
N ALA A 79 8.15 1.54 3.45
CA ALA A 79 7.97 2.78 4.22
C ALA A 79 8.50 2.64 5.66
N LEU A 80 8.33 1.48 6.28
CA LEU A 80 8.89 1.20 7.60
C LEU A 80 10.41 1.29 7.58
N ALA A 81 11.08 0.64 6.62
CA ALA A 81 12.54 0.72 6.46
C ALA A 81 13.05 2.14 6.16
N ASP A 82 12.31 2.90 5.35
CA ASP A 82 12.69 4.25 4.89
C ASP A 82 12.54 5.31 6.00
N ARG A 83 11.46 5.26 6.80
CA ARG A 83 11.13 6.33 7.77
C ARG A 83 10.79 5.90 9.18
N GLY A 84 10.48 4.63 9.44
CA GLY A 84 10.30 4.12 10.81
C GLY A 84 9.12 4.72 11.60
N LEU A 85 8.01 5.10 10.95
CA LEU A 85 6.88 5.72 11.67
C LEU A 85 5.97 4.67 12.32
N ALA A 86 5.33 5.04 13.44
CA ALA A 86 4.37 4.20 14.18
C ALA A 86 3.32 3.54 13.28
N ARG A 87 2.69 4.32 12.38
CA ARG A 87 1.67 3.81 11.45
C ARG A 87 2.18 2.74 10.49
N ASP A 88 3.43 2.84 10.06
CA ASP A 88 3.99 1.85 9.13
C ASP A 88 4.23 0.53 9.85
N LEU A 89 4.70 0.60 11.10
CA LEU A 89 4.85 -0.58 11.94
C LEU A 89 3.49 -1.24 12.24
N ILE A 90 2.46 -0.45 12.56
CA ILE A 90 1.10 -0.95 12.79
C ILE A 90 0.57 -1.65 11.52
N ASP A 91 0.69 -1.02 10.36
CA ASP A 91 0.24 -1.59 9.08
C ASP A 91 0.99 -2.89 8.75
N VAL A 92 2.30 -2.97 8.99
CA VAL A 92 3.09 -4.18 8.75
C VAL A 92 2.75 -5.27 9.78
N ARG A 93 2.55 -4.93 11.06
CA ARG A 93 2.14 -5.91 12.08
C ARG A 93 0.80 -6.55 11.72
N ALA A 94 -0.15 -5.80 11.17
CA ALA A 94 -1.43 -6.33 10.73
C ALA A 94 -1.31 -7.40 9.62
N ALA A 95 -0.17 -7.45 8.93
CA ALA A 95 0.13 -8.45 7.91
C ALA A 95 0.94 -9.66 8.46
N ALA A 96 1.47 -9.57 9.68
CA ALA A 96 2.44 -10.53 10.23
C ALA A 96 1.86 -11.93 10.52
N ASP A 97 0.53 -12.10 10.54
CA ASP A 97 -0.10 -13.43 10.64
C ASP A 97 -0.08 -14.21 9.32
N ARG A 98 0.24 -13.54 8.20
CA ARG A 98 0.21 -14.10 6.84
C ARG A 98 1.59 -14.28 6.22
N TRP A 99 2.57 -13.51 6.69
CA TRP A 99 3.94 -13.53 6.18
C TRP A 99 4.92 -13.50 7.34
N SER A 100 5.95 -14.34 7.24
CA SER A 100 7.13 -14.29 8.09
C SER A 100 7.92 -12.99 7.87
N HIS A 101 8.84 -12.69 8.79
CA HIS A 101 9.75 -11.55 8.68
C HIS A 101 10.54 -11.52 7.36
N ALA A 102 11.11 -12.66 6.94
CA ALA A 102 11.82 -12.77 5.66
C ALA A 102 10.93 -12.57 4.42
N GLU A 103 9.67 -13.00 4.48
CA GLU A 103 8.70 -12.74 3.41
C GLU A 103 8.30 -11.26 3.36
N LEU A 104 8.12 -10.61 4.52
CA LEU A 104 7.88 -9.17 4.60
C LEU A 104 9.05 -8.38 4.02
N GLU A 105 10.30 -8.72 4.34
CA GLU A 105 11.52 -8.15 3.74
C GLU A 105 11.52 -8.30 2.22
N THR A 106 11.15 -9.47 1.71
CA THR A 106 11.08 -9.75 0.28
C THR A 106 10.02 -8.88 -0.40
N LEU A 107 8.84 -8.73 0.20
CA LEU A 107 7.80 -7.82 -0.29
C LEU A 107 8.28 -6.36 -0.27
N GLY A 108 8.92 -5.92 0.81
CA GLY A 108 9.51 -4.58 0.92
C GLY A 108 10.50 -4.28 -0.21
N ARG A 109 11.42 -5.22 -0.46
CA ARG A 109 12.46 -5.11 -1.49
C ARG A 109 11.90 -4.96 -2.91
N ARG A 110 10.76 -5.59 -3.23
CA ARG A 110 10.11 -5.46 -4.55
C ARG A 110 9.63 -4.04 -4.86
N HIS A 111 9.40 -3.21 -3.84
CA HIS A 111 8.87 -1.84 -4.00
C HIS A 111 9.89 -0.74 -3.71
N ALA A 112 11.09 -1.08 -3.25
CA ALA A 112 12.16 -0.09 -3.11
C ALA A 112 12.55 0.43 -4.50
N ARG A 113 12.50 1.76 -4.66
CA ARG A 113 12.96 2.42 -5.90
C ARG A 113 14.48 2.36 -6.02
N ASP A 114 15.16 2.39 -4.87
CA ASP A 114 16.59 2.23 -4.67
C ASP A 114 16.85 0.92 -3.87
N THR A 115 17.92 0.86 -3.08
CA THR A 115 18.24 -0.32 -2.25
C THR A 115 17.29 -0.44 -1.05
N PHE A 116 16.84 -1.67 -0.76
CA PHE A 116 16.23 -2.04 0.51
C PHE A 116 17.28 -2.76 1.35
N ASP A 117 17.82 -2.07 2.35
CA ASP A 117 18.87 -2.58 3.22
C ASP A 117 18.29 -3.16 4.52
N LEU A 118 18.81 -4.31 4.94
CA LEU A 118 18.45 -4.92 6.21
C LEU A 118 19.04 -4.14 7.40
N ASP A 119 20.19 -3.49 7.23
CA ASP A 119 20.76 -2.61 8.25
C ASP A 119 19.83 -1.42 8.54
N ASP A 120 19.30 -0.78 7.50
CA ASP A 120 18.34 0.32 7.65
C ASP A 120 17.06 -0.16 8.33
N LEU A 121 16.50 -1.29 7.91
CA LEU A 121 15.31 -1.86 8.52
C LEU A 121 15.54 -2.20 10.00
N GLN A 122 16.66 -2.84 10.34
CA GLN A 122 17.06 -3.16 11.70
C GLN A 122 17.11 -1.89 12.55
N ALA A 123 17.79 -0.85 12.07
CA ALA A 123 17.91 0.42 12.77
C ALA A 123 16.54 1.06 13.02
N ARG A 124 15.62 1.00 12.04
CA ARG A 124 14.24 1.48 12.22
C ARG A 124 13.46 0.67 13.25
N LEU A 125 13.56 -0.66 13.20
CA LEU A 125 12.91 -1.55 14.14
C LEU A 125 13.37 -1.32 15.58
N THR A 126 14.68 -1.16 15.80
CA THR A 126 15.22 -0.82 17.12
C THR A 126 14.82 0.59 17.56
N SER A 127 14.75 1.55 16.64
CA SER A 127 14.40 2.94 16.97
C SER A 127 12.96 3.12 17.47
N ILE A 128 12.08 2.14 17.21
CA ILE A 128 10.67 2.18 17.61
C ILE A 128 10.54 2.34 19.12
N ASP A 129 11.46 1.79 19.91
CA ASP A 129 11.44 1.90 21.38
C ASP A 129 11.38 3.35 21.88
N TRP A 130 11.86 4.31 21.07
CA TRP A 130 11.93 5.74 21.40
C TRP A 130 10.74 6.56 20.91
N ILE A 131 9.80 5.97 20.15
CA ILE A 131 8.58 6.64 19.72
C ILE A 131 7.67 6.83 20.94
N ASP A 132 7.03 8.01 21.07
CA ASP A 132 6.10 8.29 22.17
C ASP A 132 4.84 7.41 22.07
N ASP A 133 4.39 6.84 23.20
CA ASP A 133 3.16 6.04 23.26
C ASP A 133 1.92 6.83 22.82
N ALA A 134 1.93 8.16 22.94
CA ALA A 134 0.88 9.02 22.41
C ALA A 134 0.72 8.91 20.89
N GLU A 135 1.79 8.60 20.15
CA GLU A 135 1.71 8.37 18.71
C GLU A 135 0.95 7.07 18.40
N PHE A 136 1.17 6.00 19.15
CA PHE A 136 0.43 4.74 19.01
C PHE A 136 -1.02 4.88 19.47
N ALA A 137 -1.25 5.61 20.57
CA ALA A 137 -2.59 5.91 21.09
C ALA A 137 -3.44 6.71 20.10
N ALA A 138 -2.82 7.58 19.28
CA ALA A 138 -3.53 8.29 18.20
C ALA A 138 -4.11 7.34 17.13
N TYR A 139 -3.60 6.12 17.02
CA TYR A 139 -4.14 5.03 16.18
C TYR A 139 -5.02 4.04 16.96
N GLY A 140 -5.30 4.32 18.24
CA GLY A 140 -6.20 3.51 19.07
C GLY A 140 -5.56 2.30 19.74
N LEU A 141 -4.23 2.22 19.78
CA LEU A 141 -3.53 1.20 20.56
C LEU A 141 -3.52 1.61 22.04
N ASP A 142 -3.79 0.66 22.93
CA ASP A 142 -3.56 0.80 24.35
C ASP A 142 -2.12 0.43 24.74
N GLU A 143 -1.78 0.57 26.02
CA GLU A 143 -0.44 0.29 26.54
C GLU A 143 -0.02 -1.17 26.31
N GLU A 144 -0.96 -2.12 26.47
CA GLU A 144 -0.70 -3.56 26.28
C GLU A 144 -0.41 -3.88 24.81
N SER A 145 -1.27 -3.41 23.90
CA SER A 145 -1.10 -3.61 22.45
C SER A 145 0.17 -2.92 21.94
N THR A 146 0.53 -1.76 22.51
CA THR A 146 1.77 -1.04 22.19
C THR A 146 2.99 -1.85 22.65
N ALA A 147 2.97 -2.39 23.86
CA ALA A 147 4.04 -3.25 24.36
C ALA A 147 4.19 -4.55 23.54
N GLU A 148 3.08 -5.15 23.08
CA GLU A 148 3.10 -6.29 22.15
C GLU A 148 3.74 -5.94 20.81
N LEU A 149 3.37 -4.79 20.25
CA LEU A 149 3.91 -4.30 18.99
C LEU A 149 5.42 -4.06 19.08
N ARG A 150 5.89 -3.41 20.17
CA ARG A 150 7.32 -3.17 20.43
C ARG A 150 8.10 -4.47 20.57
N ARG A 151 7.57 -5.45 21.31
CA ARG A 151 8.20 -6.78 21.45
C ARG A 151 8.33 -7.50 20.11
N TRP A 152 7.30 -7.43 19.27
CA TRP A 152 7.34 -8.02 17.94
C TRP A 152 8.37 -7.32 17.04
N ALA A 153 8.44 -5.99 17.07
CA ALA A 153 9.45 -5.22 16.33
C ALA A 153 10.87 -5.58 16.79
N GLN A 154 11.09 -5.68 18.10
CA GLN A 154 12.38 -6.07 18.66
C GLN A 154 12.79 -7.48 18.24
N SER A 155 11.86 -8.46 18.27
CA SER A 155 12.19 -9.82 17.83
C SER A 155 12.61 -9.88 16.36
N TRP A 156 12.06 -8.99 15.52
CA TRP A 156 12.46 -8.90 14.12
C TRP A 156 13.85 -8.25 13.99
N ALA A 157 14.11 -7.18 14.74
CA ALA A 157 15.42 -6.55 14.78
C ALA A 157 16.52 -7.53 15.22
N ASP A 158 16.24 -8.33 16.26
CA ASP A 158 17.17 -9.33 16.78
C ASP A 158 17.47 -10.42 15.74
N ASP A 159 16.45 -10.92 15.04
CA ASP A 159 16.60 -11.90 13.94
C ASP A 159 17.42 -11.34 12.77
N ILE A 160 17.26 -10.06 12.42
CA ILE A 160 18.10 -9.41 11.41
C ILE A 160 19.55 -9.30 11.91
N THR A 161 19.75 -8.88 13.17
CA THR A 161 21.08 -8.76 13.76
C THR A 161 21.83 -10.09 13.78
N GLU A 162 21.16 -11.19 14.12
CA GLU A 162 21.76 -12.53 14.07
C GLU A 162 22.23 -12.89 12.65
N ARG A 163 21.36 -12.70 11.64
CA ARG A 163 21.68 -12.97 10.24
C ARG A 163 22.80 -12.09 9.68
N LEU A 164 22.86 -10.81 10.06
CA LEU A 164 23.92 -9.90 9.62
C LEU A 164 25.29 -10.30 10.20
N HIS A 165 25.35 -10.69 11.47
CA HIS A 165 26.60 -11.19 12.06
C HIS A 165 27.07 -12.50 11.41
N GLU A 166 26.16 -13.42 11.06
CA GLU A 166 26.52 -14.66 10.36
C GLU A 166 27.15 -14.39 8.99
N LEU A 167 26.62 -13.40 8.26
CA LEU A 167 27.16 -13.01 6.95
C LEU A 167 28.56 -12.38 7.04
N GLU A 168 28.81 -11.55 8.06
CA GLU A 168 30.15 -10.97 8.30
C GLU A 168 31.20 -12.05 8.60
N VAL A 169 30.84 -13.09 9.35
CA VAL A 169 31.75 -14.20 9.70
C VAL A 169 32.09 -15.07 8.49
N ASP A 170 31.13 -15.32 7.59
CA ASP A 170 31.35 -16.11 6.38
C ASP A 170 32.20 -15.38 5.33
N ASP A 171 32.13 -14.05 5.24
CA ASP A 171 32.97 -13.24 4.33
C ASP A 171 34.45 -13.14 4.79
N ASP A 172 34.74 -13.45 6.05
CA ASP A 172 36.08 -13.43 6.66
C ASP A 172 36.85 -14.77 6.55
N ILE A 173 36.28 -15.82 5.92
CA ILE A 173 36.87 -17.18 5.75
C ILE A 173 37.32 -17.44 4.31
#